data_AF-A0A699UGP1-F1
#
_entry.id   AF-A0A699UGP1-F1
#
_cell.length_a   1.000
_cell.length_b   1.000
_cell.length_c   1.000
_cell.angle_alpha   90.00
_cell.angle_beta   90.00
_cell.angle_gamma   90.00
#
_symmetry.space_group_name_H-M   'P 1'
#
loop_
_entity.id
_entity.type
_entity.pdbx_description
1 polymer ?
#
loop_
_entity_poly.entity_id
_entity_poly.type
_entity_poly.pdbx_seq_one_letter_code
_entity_poly.pdbx_strand_id
1 'polypeptide(L)' 'MIPEPGDPNREVPVNETFHVQTDDELAEKKLKQIEADDQAIQTILLGLPEDIYAAQMMKGSDIGIQ' A
#
# COMPACT_ATOMS: atom_id res chain seq x y z
N MET A 1 -9.36 38.45 17.93
CA MET A 1 -7.99 38.45 18.49
C MET A 1 -7.31 37.19 18.00
N ILE A 2 -6.14 37.31 17.38
CA ILE A 2 -5.37 36.17 16.83
C ILE A 2 -4.14 36.01 17.74
N PRO A 3 -3.89 34.83 18.32
CA PRO A 3 -2.73 34.62 19.20
C PRO A 3 -1.42 34.68 18.42
N GLU A 4 -0.37 35.23 19.03
CA GLU A 4 0.94 35.38 18.41
C GLU A 4 1.57 34.02 18.07
N PRO A 5 2.19 33.87 16.89
CA PRO A 5 2.92 32.67 16.52
C PRO A 5 4.21 32.57 17.35
N GLY A 6 4.12 31.95 18.53
CA GLY A 6 5.24 31.78 19.46
C GLY A 6 4.89 31.82 20.94
N ASP A 7 3.62 32.12 21.29
CA ASP A 7 3.17 32.07 22.69
C ASP A 7 3.35 30.64 23.26
N PRO A 8 4.17 30.44 24.31
CA PRO A 8 4.35 29.14 24.95
C PRO A 8 3.07 28.60 25.59
N ASN A 9 2.09 29.46 25.87
CA ASN A 9 0.77 29.08 26.38
C ASN A 9 -0.23 28.79 25.26
N ARG A 10 0.19 28.85 23.99
CA ARG A 10 -0.60 28.32 22.89
C ARG A 10 -0.60 26.81 23.03
N GLU A 11 -1.61 26.29 23.72
CA GLU A 11 -2.09 24.93 23.46
C GLU A 11 -2.41 24.89 21.97
N VAL A 12 -1.44 24.46 21.18
CA VAL A 12 -1.72 23.93 19.87
C VAL A 12 -2.59 22.72 20.19
N PRO A 13 -3.86 22.67 19.77
CA PRO A 13 -4.51 21.39 19.66
C PRO A 13 -3.69 20.65 18.60
N VAL A 14 -2.65 19.96 19.06
CA VAL A 14 -2.15 18.77 18.40
C VAL A 14 -3.42 17.99 18.27
N ASN A 15 -3.97 18.01 17.06
CA ASN A 15 -4.98 17.09 16.65
C ASN A 15 -4.53 15.74 17.22
N GLU A 16 -5.20 15.29 18.28
CA GLU A 16 -5.14 13.93 18.82
C GLU A 16 -5.64 12.91 17.77
N THR A 17 -5.53 13.25 16.49
CA THR A 17 -5.50 12.35 15.36
C THR A 17 -4.05 11.96 15.06
N PHE A 18 -3.15 11.96 16.04
CA PHE A 18 -2.32 10.77 16.17
C PHE A 18 -3.26 9.67 16.66
N HIS A 19 -4.11 9.20 15.74
CA HIS A 19 -4.58 7.84 15.79
C HIS A 19 -3.29 7.06 15.84
N VAL A 20 -2.93 6.61 17.04
CA VAL A 20 -2.30 5.33 17.24
C VAL A 20 -3.23 4.37 16.51
N GLN A 21 -3.07 4.29 15.18
CA GLN A 21 -3.53 3.17 14.40
C GLN A 21 -2.69 2.06 14.99
N THR A 22 -3.23 1.41 16.02
CA THR A 22 -2.63 0.23 16.61
C THR A 22 -2.25 -0.66 15.44
N ASP A 23 -1.07 -1.26 15.47
CA ASP A 23 -0.54 -2.05 14.35
C ASP A 23 -1.57 -3.07 13.83
N ASP A 24 -2.50 -3.50 14.67
CA ASP A 24 -3.67 -4.33 14.36
C ASP A 24 -4.65 -3.71 13.34
N GLU A 25 -5.02 -2.43 13.46
CA GLU A 25 -5.92 -1.77 12.50
C GLU A 25 -5.23 -1.55 11.15
N LEU A 26 -3.93 -1.25 11.18
CA LEU A 26 -3.10 -1.15 9.98
C LEU A 26 -2.90 -2.53 9.33
N ALA A 27 -2.69 -3.56 10.13
CA ALA A 27 -2.57 -4.94 9.67
C ALA A 27 -3.87 -5.43 9.04
N GLU A 28 -5.03 -5.15 9.65
CA GLU A 28 -6.34 -5.52 9.11
C GLU A 28 -6.59 -4.86 7.75
N LYS A 29 -6.27 -3.57 7.60
CA LYS A 29 -6.37 -2.86 6.30
C LYS A 29 -5.42 -3.43 5.26
N LYS A 30 -4.18 -3.75 5.65
CA LYS A 30 -3.20 -4.39 4.75
C LYS A 30 -3.65 -5.78 4.31
N LEU A 31 -4.20 -6.59 5.22
CA LEU A 31 -4.72 -7.92 4.91
C LEU A 31 -5.90 -7.84 3.93
N LYS A 32 -6.84 -6.93 4.15
CA LYS A 32 -7.96 -6.69 3.22
C LYS A 32 -7.48 -6.25 1.83
N GLN A 33 -6.42 -5.43 1.77
CA GLN A 33 -5.83 -5.02 0.50
C GLN A 33 -5.17 -6.19 -0.22
N ILE A 34 -4.41 -7.04 0.49
CA ILE A 34 -3.78 -8.23 -0.09
C ILE A 34 -4.83 -9.18 -0.64
N GLU A 35 -5.92 -9.43 0.09
CA GLU A 35 -7.01 -10.30 -0.37
C GLU A 35 -7.71 -9.74 -1.63
N ALA A 36 -7.96 -8.43 -1.67
CA ALA A 36 -8.54 -7.77 -2.84
C ALA A 36 -7.59 -7.80 -4.05
N ASP A 37 -6.29 -7.57 -3.83
CA ASP A 37 -5.27 -7.60 -4.87
C ASP A 37 -5.10 -9.02 -5.41
N ASP A 38 -5.09 -10.05 -4.55
CA ASP A 38 -5.06 -11.47 -4.97
C ASP A 38 -6.28 -11.82 -5.83
N GLN A 39 -7.47 -11.37 -5.44
CA GLN A 39 -8.68 -11.58 -6.23
C GLN A 39 -8.62 -10.86 -7.58
N ALA A 40 -8.12 -9.62 -7.61
CA ALA A 40 -7.96 -8.85 -8.83
C ALA A 40 -6.93 -9.52 -9.77
N ILE A 41 -5.80 -9.98 -9.23
CA ILE A 41 -4.77 -10.71 -9.98
C ILE A 41 -5.34 -12.01 -10.55
N GLN A 42 -6.07 -12.80 -9.75
CA GLN A 42 -6.73 -14.01 -10.25
C GLN A 42 -7.73 -13.70 -11.37
N THR A 43 -8.51 -12.64 -11.22
CA THR A 43 -9.49 -12.23 -12.23
C THR A 43 -8.81 -11.80 -13.53
N ILE A 44 -7.71 -11.04 -13.42
CA ILE A 44 -6.90 -10.63 -14.56
C ILE A 44 -6.29 -11.87 -15.23
N LEU A 45 -5.70 -12.78 -14.46
CA LEU A 45 -5.10 -14.02 -15.00
C LEU A 45 -6.13 -14.93 -15.66
N LEU A 46 -7.34 -15.05 -15.10
CA LEU A 46 -8.41 -15.84 -15.69
C LEU A 46 -8.95 -15.23 -16.98
N GLY A 47 -8.92 -13.89 -17.09
CA GLY A 47 -9.33 -13.16 -18.29
C GLY A 47 -8.24 -13.05 -19.35
N LEU A 48 -6.99 -13.38 -19.02
CA LEU A 48 -5.88 -13.43 -19.96
C LEU A 48 -5.74 -14.84 -20.54
N PRO A 49 -5.43 -14.99 -21.84
CA PRO A 49 -4.98 -16.27 -22.37
C PRO A 49 -3.70 -16.67 -21.63
N GLU A 50 -3.64 -17.89 -21.10
CA GLU A 50 -2.50 -18.47 -20.37
C GLU A 50 -1.16 -18.31 -21.12
N ASP A 51 -1.23 -18.18 -22.44
CA ASP A 51 -0.14 -17.95 -23.38
C ASP A 51 0.68 -16.67 -23.09
N ILE A 52 0.07 -15.61 -22.53
CA ILE A 52 0.76 -14.33 -22.24
C ILE A 52 1.60 -14.43 -20.96
N TYR A 53 1.11 -15.17 -19.95
CA TYR A 53 1.82 -15.38 -18.69
C TYR A 53 3.05 -16.30 -18.88
N ALA A 54 2.89 -17.39 -19.65
CA ALA A 54 3.99 -18.29 -19.98
C ALA A 54 5.13 -17.57 -20.73
N ALA A 55 4.80 -16.62 -21.62
CA ALA A 55 5.78 -15.82 -22.34
C ALA A 55 6.58 -14.85 -21.45
N GLN A 56 6.03 -14.37 -20.32
CA GLN A 56 6.78 -13.53 -19.38
C GLN A 56 7.72 -14.35 -18.48
N MET A 57 7.27 -15.51 -18.00
CA MET A 57 8.09 -16.40 -17.16
C MET A 57 9.27 -17.02 -17.90
N MET A 58 9.21 -17.14 -19.24
CA MET A 58 10.34 -17.65 -20.04
C MET A 58 11.37 -16.59 -20.46
N LYS A 59 11.12 -15.28 -20.26
CA LYS A 59 12.07 -14.22 -20.67
C LYS A 59 13.05 -13.77 -19.57
N GLY A 60 13.11 -14.48 -18.45
CA GLY A 60 14.01 -14.17 -17.33
C GLY A 60 15.38 -14.87 -17.33
N SER A 61 15.69 -15.77 -18.27
CA SER A 61 16.88 -16.64 -18.16
C SER A 61 18.07 -16.33 -19.09
N ASP A 62 18.02 -15.28 -19.91
CA ASP A 62 19.18 -14.85 -20.74
C ASP A 62 19.70 -13.49 -20.27
N ILE A 63 20.29 -13.44 -19.06
CA ILE A 63 21.30 -12.42 -18.74
C ILE A 63 22.69 -12.98 -19.08
N GLY A 64 22.97 -13.08 -20.37
CA GLY A 64 24.33 -13.21 -20.86
C GLY A 64 25.10 -11.93 -20.53
N ILE A 65 25.83 -11.95 -19.42
CA ILE A 65 26.90 -10.98 -19.19
C ILE A 65 27.97 -11.30 -20.24
N GLN A 66 28.15 -10.40 -21.20
CA GLN A 66 29.27 -10.38 -22.14
C GLN A 66 30.57 -10.01 -21.42
#